data_AF-A0A6F9AL09-F1
#
_entry.id   AF-A0A6F9AL09-F1
#
_cell.length_a   1.000
_cell.length_b   1.000
_cell.length_c   1.000
_cell.angle_alpha   90.00
_cell.angle_beta   90.00
_cell.angle_gamma   90.00
#
_symmetry.space_group_name_H-M   'P 1'
#
loop_
_entity.id
_entity.type
_entity.pdbx_description
1 polymer ?
#
loop_
_entity_poly.entity_id
_entity_poly.type
_entity_poly.pdbx_seq_one_letter_code
_entity_poly.pdbx_strand_id
1 'polypeptide(L)'
;MVPIMHQVSSTMKSFTLSWPQPEQPNGIILDYELRYYEKDHTELNSTMVRSQTNTARVEGLRPSIMYVVQVHEYKSELREQLPLIAGSAAAGVVFLVSLVAISIVCSRKRSYMKETIYSDKLQHYSTGRELSLRPDMSNCPSPMGCPTHFSGSPGIKIYIDPFTYEDPNEAVREFAKEIDVSCVKIEEVIGAGEFGEVYKGRLKPAGKRELYVAIKTLKAGYVEKQRRDFLSEASIMGQFDHPNIIRLEGVVTKSRPVMIITEFMENGALDSFL
;
A
#
# COMPACT_ATOMS: atom_id res chain seq x y z
N MET A 1 50.71 -18.08 -17.93
CA MET A 1 52.09 -17.73 -18.33
C MET A 1 52.71 -16.99 -17.15
N VAL A 2 53.88 -17.38 -16.65
CA VAL A 2 54.53 -16.64 -15.54
C VAL A 2 55.03 -15.31 -16.12
N PRO A 3 54.62 -14.14 -15.58
CA PRO A 3 55.07 -12.87 -16.12
C PRO A 3 56.60 -12.76 -15.97
N ILE A 4 57.29 -12.50 -17.08
CA ILE A 4 58.74 -12.35 -17.08
C ILE A 4 59.06 -10.97 -16.48
N MET A 5 59.84 -10.98 -15.42
CA MET A 5 60.32 -9.77 -14.77
C MET A 5 61.57 -9.24 -15.48
N HIS A 6 61.60 -7.95 -15.77
CA HIS A 6 62.70 -7.28 -16.46
C HIS A 6 63.52 -6.44 -15.48
N GLN A 7 64.84 -6.62 -15.50
CA GLN A 7 65.76 -5.74 -14.78
C GLN A 7 66.04 -4.49 -15.60
N VAL A 8 65.58 -3.35 -15.11
CA VAL A 8 65.70 -2.04 -15.78
C VAL A 8 67.06 -1.41 -15.50
N SER A 9 67.55 -1.50 -14.27
CA SER A 9 68.87 -1.00 -13.89
C SER A 9 69.43 -1.78 -12.70
N SER A 10 70.76 -1.79 -12.56
CA SER A 10 71.44 -2.42 -11.42
C SER A 10 72.70 -1.66 -11.05
N THR A 11 72.96 -1.60 -9.76
CA THR A 11 74.13 -1.01 -9.11
C THR A 11 74.65 -2.01 -8.09
N MET A 12 75.79 -1.73 -7.44
CA MET A 12 76.30 -2.62 -6.37
C MET A 12 75.39 -2.75 -5.14
N LYS A 13 74.44 -1.83 -4.93
CA LYS A 13 73.59 -1.79 -3.73
C LYS A 13 72.09 -1.66 -4.02
N SER A 14 71.70 -1.66 -5.28
CA SER A 14 70.29 -1.50 -5.68
C SER A 14 70.05 -2.07 -7.07
N PHE A 15 68.85 -2.61 -7.30
CA PHE A 15 68.35 -2.92 -8.64
C PHE A 15 66.95 -2.32 -8.83
N THR A 16 66.57 -2.10 -10.07
CA THR A 16 65.22 -1.66 -10.46
C THR A 16 64.61 -2.72 -11.35
N LEU A 17 63.40 -3.16 -11.00
CA LEU A 17 62.66 -4.20 -11.72
C LEU A 17 61.39 -3.60 -12.29
N SER A 18 60.97 -4.11 -13.45
CA SER A 18 59.68 -3.83 -14.07
C SER A 18 59.03 -5.14 -14.52
N TRP A 19 57.72 -5.24 -14.42
CA TRP A 19 56.95 -6.42 -14.81
C TRP A 19 55.70 -6.01 -15.61
N PRO A 20 55.22 -6.87 -16.52
CA PRO A 20 53.99 -6.59 -17.26
C PRO A 20 52.76 -6.70 -16.34
N GLN A 21 51.77 -5.84 -16.57
CA GLN A 21 50.45 -5.98 -15.95
C GLN A 21 49.73 -7.19 -16.58
N PRO A 22 48.96 -7.99 -15.82
CA PRO A 22 48.19 -9.11 -16.38
C PRO A 22 47.23 -8.64 -17.47
N GLU A 23 47.09 -9.42 -18.54
CA GLU A 23 46.14 -9.13 -19.63
C GLU A 23 44.68 -9.13 -19.16
N GLN A 24 44.37 -9.90 -18.11
CA GLN A 24 43.05 -9.97 -17.48
C GLN A 24 43.19 -9.79 -15.96
N PRO A 25 43.25 -8.55 -15.45
CA PRO A 25 43.27 -8.31 -14.02
C PRO A 25 41.85 -8.56 -13.47
N ASN A 26 41.69 -9.62 -12.67
CA ASN A 26 40.45 -9.94 -11.93
C ASN A 26 40.20 -8.93 -10.78
N GLY A 27 40.14 -7.64 -11.10
CA GLY A 27 40.02 -6.54 -10.14
C GLY A 27 40.91 -5.35 -10.51
N ILE A 28 40.73 -4.22 -9.80
CA ILE A 28 41.63 -3.07 -9.94
C ILE A 28 42.87 -3.36 -9.08
N ILE A 29 44.05 -3.42 -9.70
CA ILE A 29 45.32 -3.54 -8.98
C ILE A 29 45.57 -2.20 -8.27
N LEU A 30 45.71 -2.23 -6.95
CA LEU A 30 45.90 -1.04 -6.12
C LEU A 30 47.38 -0.74 -5.90
N ASP A 31 48.14 -1.79 -5.57
CA ASP A 31 49.59 -1.75 -5.42
C ASP A 31 50.18 -3.15 -5.62
N TYR A 32 51.51 -3.16 -5.74
CA TYR A 32 52.34 -4.35 -5.87
C TYR A 32 53.22 -4.48 -4.64
N GLU A 33 53.33 -5.69 -4.13
CA GLU A 33 54.21 -6.05 -3.03
C GLU A 33 55.36 -6.91 -3.56
N LEU A 34 56.58 -6.43 -3.39
CA LEU A 34 57.80 -7.10 -3.77
C LEU A 34 58.42 -7.72 -2.52
N ARG A 35 58.57 -9.03 -2.53
CA ARG A 35 59.28 -9.79 -1.51
C ARG A 35 60.62 -10.23 -2.07
N TYR A 36 61.72 -9.90 -1.41
CA TYR A 36 63.04 -10.32 -1.84
C TYR A 36 63.86 -10.94 -0.70
N TYR A 37 64.67 -11.92 -1.05
CA TYR A 37 65.55 -12.62 -0.13
C TYR A 37 66.81 -13.10 -0.86
N GLU A 38 67.87 -13.39 -0.11
CA GLU A 38 69.10 -13.90 -0.67
C GLU A 38 68.93 -15.35 -1.11
N LYS A 39 69.42 -15.69 -2.30
CA LYS A 39 69.20 -16.98 -2.95
C LYS A 39 69.60 -18.19 -2.09
N ASP A 40 70.62 -18.02 -1.24
CA ASP A 40 71.16 -19.07 -0.38
C ASP A 40 70.50 -19.11 1.02
N HIS A 41 69.58 -18.18 1.29
CA HIS A 41 68.80 -18.12 2.53
C HIS A 41 67.34 -18.57 2.30
N THR A 42 66.70 -19.05 3.37
CA THR A 42 65.29 -19.44 3.36
C THR A 42 64.34 -18.24 3.25
N GLU A 43 63.18 -18.42 2.62
CA GLU A 43 62.16 -17.37 2.42
C GLU A 43 61.68 -16.67 3.70
N LEU A 44 61.89 -17.28 4.87
CA LEU A 44 61.57 -16.68 6.19
C LEU A 44 62.31 -15.36 6.46
N ASN A 45 63.47 -15.12 5.84
CA ASN A 45 64.24 -13.88 6.03
C ASN A 45 64.03 -12.87 4.90
N SER A 46 62.82 -12.85 4.31
CA SER A 46 62.52 -11.93 3.22
C SER A 46 62.26 -10.51 3.69
N THR A 47 62.65 -9.54 2.87
CA THR A 47 62.30 -8.12 3.02
C THR A 47 61.23 -7.75 2.01
N MET A 48 60.40 -6.77 2.35
CA MET A 48 59.22 -6.37 1.59
C MET A 48 59.30 -4.90 1.16
N VAL A 49 58.93 -4.61 -0.09
CA VAL A 49 58.84 -3.26 -0.67
C VAL A 49 57.51 -3.13 -1.41
N ARG A 50 56.79 -2.03 -1.23
CA ARG A 50 55.53 -1.77 -1.95
C ARG A 50 55.75 -0.77 -3.09
N SER A 51 55.08 -0.97 -4.22
CA SER A 51 55.06 -0.03 -5.34
C SER A 51 53.64 0.14 -5.89
N GLN A 52 53.26 1.38 -6.19
CA GLN A 52 51.98 1.69 -6.84
C GLN A 52 52.02 1.48 -8.36
N THR A 53 53.21 1.26 -8.91
CA THR A 53 53.42 1.04 -10.35
C THR A 53 54.02 -0.33 -10.59
N ASN A 54 54.02 -0.77 -11.85
CA ASN A 54 54.63 -2.02 -12.29
C ASN A 54 56.17 -1.94 -12.36
N THR A 55 56.78 -1.01 -11.62
CA THR A 55 58.21 -0.79 -11.51
C THR A 55 58.57 -0.51 -10.06
N ALA A 56 59.65 -1.10 -9.55
CA ALA A 56 60.12 -0.85 -8.20
C ALA A 56 61.64 -0.88 -8.12
N ARG A 57 62.19 -0.01 -7.28
CA ARG A 57 63.61 0.04 -6.96
C ARG A 57 63.83 -0.54 -5.56
N VAL A 58 64.70 -1.55 -5.49
CA VAL A 58 65.12 -2.17 -4.24
C VAL A 58 66.52 -1.66 -3.91
N GLU A 59 66.70 -1.11 -2.71
CA GLU A 59 67.95 -0.52 -2.23
C GLU A 59 68.48 -1.25 -0.99
N GLY A 60 69.74 -0.99 -0.62
CA GLY A 60 70.36 -1.55 0.59
C GLY A 60 70.92 -2.97 0.40
N LEU A 61 71.13 -3.39 -0.84
CA LEU A 61 71.60 -4.74 -1.17
C LEU A 61 73.07 -4.92 -0.85
N ARG A 62 73.45 -6.15 -0.51
CA ARG A 62 74.86 -6.54 -0.33
C ARG A 62 75.52 -6.77 -1.69
N PRO A 63 76.71 -6.18 -1.95
CA PRO A 63 77.43 -6.43 -3.18
C PRO A 63 77.74 -7.92 -3.36
N SER A 64 77.68 -8.40 -4.60
CA SER A 64 78.00 -9.77 -5.00
C SER A 64 77.09 -10.88 -4.45
N ILE A 65 75.93 -10.52 -3.89
CA ILE A 65 74.91 -11.49 -3.47
C ILE A 65 73.78 -11.56 -4.50
N MET A 66 73.31 -12.80 -4.75
CA MET A 66 72.15 -13.04 -5.61
C MET A 66 70.87 -12.97 -4.79
N TYR A 67 69.89 -12.21 -5.28
CA TYR A 67 68.58 -12.08 -4.65
C TYR A 67 67.50 -12.72 -5.52
N VAL A 68 66.56 -13.39 -4.87
CA VAL A 68 65.29 -13.84 -5.46
C VAL A 68 64.24 -12.80 -5.14
N VAL A 69 63.40 -12.44 -6.12
CA VAL A 69 62.33 -11.47 -5.96
C VAL A 69 61.02 -12.07 -6.43
N GLN A 70 59.99 -11.95 -5.61
CA GLN A 70 58.62 -12.35 -5.89
C GLN A 70 57.74 -11.09 -5.86
N VAL A 71 56.83 -10.98 -6.83
CA VAL A 71 55.87 -9.88 -6.92
C VAL A 71 54.48 -10.42 -6.65
N HIS A 72 53.76 -9.78 -5.73
CA HIS A 72 52.37 -10.06 -5.44
C HIS A 72 51.50 -8.84 -5.76
N GLU A 73 50.32 -9.08 -6.31
CA GLU A 73 49.37 -8.02 -6.67
C GLU A 73 48.31 -7.91 -5.61
N TYR A 74 48.06 -6.70 -5.10
CA TYR A 74 46.91 -6.46 -4.23
C TYR A 74 45.75 -5.88 -5.06
N LYS A 75 44.60 -6.54 -4.99
CA LYS A 75 43.44 -6.22 -5.84
C LYS A 75 42.28 -5.71 -4.98
N SER A 76 41.52 -4.77 -5.52
CA SER A 76 40.26 -4.33 -4.93
C SER A 76 39.14 -5.33 -5.23
N GLU A 77 38.55 -5.93 -4.19
CA GLU A 77 37.38 -6.82 -4.26
C GLU A 77 36.08 -6.09 -4.67
N LEU A 78 36.07 -4.75 -4.62
CA LEU A 78 34.84 -3.94 -4.69
C LEU A 78 34.12 -3.99 -6.04
N ARG A 79 34.76 -4.41 -7.13
CA ARG A 79 34.14 -4.42 -8.47
C ARG A 79 33.11 -5.54 -8.69
N GLU A 80 33.16 -6.64 -7.95
CA GLU A 80 32.20 -7.74 -8.15
C GLU A 80 30.81 -7.48 -7.55
N GLN A 81 30.67 -6.57 -6.58
CA GLN A 81 29.37 -6.29 -5.94
C GLN A 81 28.56 -5.14 -6.58
N LEU A 82 29.20 -4.27 -7.37
CA LEU A 82 28.54 -3.13 -8.01
C LEU A 82 27.37 -3.49 -8.94
N PRO A 83 27.46 -4.50 -9.84
CA PRO A 83 26.33 -4.84 -10.71
C PRO A 83 25.15 -5.46 -9.95
N LEU A 84 25.38 -6.16 -8.83
CA LEU A 84 24.32 -6.71 -7.99
C LEU A 84 23.57 -5.60 -7.21
N ILE A 85 24.30 -4.65 -6.63
CA ILE A 85 23.72 -3.55 -5.84
C ILE A 85 23.01 -2.53 -6.75
N ALA A 86 23.61 -2.21 -7.90
CA ALA A 86 22.98 -1.33 -8.89
C ALA A 86 21.71 -1.97 -9.51
N GLY A 87 21.74 -3.29 -9.76
CA GLY A 87 20.59 -4.05 -10.25
C GLY A 87 19.43 -4.07 -9.25
N SER A 88 19.71 -4.26 -7.96
CA SER A 88 18.66 -4.28 -6.91
C SER A 88 18.06 -2.89 -6.66
N ALA A 89 18.88 -1.84 -6.69
CA ALA A 89 18.40 -0.47 -6.51
C ALA A 89 17.50 -0.04 -7.69
N ALA A 90 17.90 -0.35 -8.93
CA ALA A 90 17.11 -0.06 -10.12
C ALA A 90 15.79 -0.84 -10.15
N ALA A 91 15.80 -2.14 -9.79
CA ALA A 91 14.59 -2.94 -9.70
C ALA A 91 13.61 -2.41 -8.64
N GLY A 92 14.12 -1.96 -7.48
CA GLY A 92 13.31 -1.34 -6.43
C GLY A 92 12.64 -0.04 -6.89
N VAL A 93 13.37 0.83 -7.60
CA VAL A 93 12.80 2.08 -8.13
C VAL A 93 11.73 1.79 -9.19
N VAL A 94 11.98 0.85 -10.11
CA VAL A 94 10.99 0.45 -11.13
C VAL A 94 9.73 -0.15 -10.49
N PHE A 95 9.88 -0.96 -9.45
CA PHE A 95 8.77 -1.53 -8.70
C PHE A 95 7.95 -0.44 -7.98
N LEU A 96 8.61 0.51 -7.29
CA LEU A 96 7.94 1.62 -6.63
C LEU A 96 7.20 2.54 -7.62
N VAL A 97 7.83 2.88 -8.75
CA VAL A 97 7.20 3.67 -9.81
C VAL A 97 5.99 2.92 -10.39
N SER A 98 6.10 1.60 -10.57
CA SER A 98 4.99 0.76 -11.03
C SER A 98 3.84 0.72 -10.03
N LEU A 99 4.11 0.57 -8.72
CA LEU A 99 3.08 0.61 -7.68
C LEU A 99 2.39 1.97 -7.59
N VAL A 100 3.14 3.07 -7.72
CA VAL A 100 2.58 4.42 -7.74
C VAL A 100 1.74 4.64 -9.00
N ALA A 101 2.22 4.21 -10.17
CA ALA A 101 1.47 4.29 -11.42
C ALA A 101 0.19 3.46 -11.36
N ILE A 102 0.24 2.22 -10.85
CA ILE A 102 -0.95 1.38 -10.61
C ILE A 102 -1.88 2.06 -9.62
N SER A 103 -1.39 2.64 -8.53
CA SER A 103 -2.22 3.36 -7.56
C SER A 103 -2.89 4.58 -8.18
N ILE A 104 -2.19 5.33 -9.04
CA ILE A 104 -2.74 6.46 -9.81
C ILE A 104 -3.77 5.97 -10.82
N VAL A 105 -3.51 4.89 -11.55
CA VAL A 105 -4.45 4.32 -12.52
C VAL A 105 -5.68 3.73 -11.81
N CYS A 106 -5.50 3.03 -10.69
CA CYS A 106 -6.59 2.48 -9.88
C CYS A 106 -7.42 3.59 -9.24
N SER A 107 -6.78 4.66 -8.73
CA SER A 107 -7.49 5.82 -8.18
C SER A 107 -8.19 6.63 -9.28
N ARG A 108 -7.58 6.82 -10.45
CA ARG A 108 -8.21 7.45 -11.62
C ARG A 108 -9.32 6.61 -12.21
N LYS A 109 -9.18 5.29 -12.28
CA LYS A 109 -10.25 4.35 -12.69
C LYS A 109 -11.38 4.35 -11.67
N ARG A 110 -11.08 4.41 -10.37
CA ARG A 110 -12.07 4.53 -9.30
C ARG A 110 -12.78 5.89 -9.31
N SER A 111 -12.06 6.99 -9.57
CA SER A 111 -12.66 8.33 -9.73
C SER A 111 -13.48 8.41 -11.00
N TYR A 112 -12.98 7.90 -12.13
CA TYR A 112 -13.72 7.83 -13.39
C TYR A 112 -14.98 6.96 -13.21
N MET A 113 -14.88 5.81 -12.53
CA MET A 113 -16.05 4.97 -12.28
C MET A 113 -17.06 5.65 -11.34
N LYS A 114 -16.59 6.38 -10.32
CA LYS A 114 -17.46 7.21 -9.47
C LYS A 114 -18.12 8.33 -10.26
N GLU A 115 -17.41 8.97 -11.18
CA GLU A 115 -17.92 10.07 -12.00
C GLU A 115 -18.90 9.58 -13.06
N THR A 116 -18.65 8.42 -13.71
CA THR A 116 -19.60 7.77 -14.60
C THR A 116 -20.83 7.26 -13.86
N ILE A 117 -20.67 6.66 -12.66
CA ILE A 117 -21.83 6.25 -11.84
C ILE A 117 -22.64 7.48 -11.41
N TYR A 118 -21.97 8.57 -11.03
CA TYR A 118 -22.62 9.81 -10.62
C TYR A 118 -23.34 10.49 -11.79
N SER A 119 -22.72 10.59 -12.97
CA SER A 119 -23.32 11.21 -14.16
C SER A 119 -24.44 10.36 -14.76
N ASP A 120 -24.32 9.03 -14.73
CA ASP A 120 -25.36 8.10 -15.18
C ASP A 120 -26.58 8.12 -14.25
N LYS A 121 -26.35 8.19 -12.92
CA LYS A 121 -27.40 8.47 -11.93
C LYS A 121 -28.07 9.83 -12.21
N LEU A 122 -27.31 10.87 -12.54
CA LEU A 122 -27.85 12.21 -12.82
C LEU A 122 -28.68 12.27 -14.10
N GLN A 123 -28.26 11.56 -15.15
CA GLN A 123 -29.01 11.47 -16.41
C GLN A 123 -30.34 10.74 -16.21
N HIS A 124 -30.37 9.66 -15.43
CA HIS A 124 -31.60 8.97 -15.07
C HIS A 124 -32.59 9.85 -14.28
N TYR A 125 -32.10 10.76 -13.42
CA TYR A 125 -32.96 11.74 -12.75
C TYR A 125 -33.44 12.87 -13.68
N SER A 126 -32.61 13.30 -14.63
CA SER A 126 -32.94 14.40 -15.55
C SER A 126 -33.98 13.98 -16.61
N THR A 127 -33.92 12.75 -17.11
CA THR A 127 -34.90 12.20 -18.07
C THR A 127 -36.28 11.97 -17.43
N GLY A 128 -36.34 11.68 -16.12
CA GLY A 128 -37.61 11.55 -15.39
C GLY A 128 -38.33 12.88 -15.14
N ARG A 129 -37.64 14.02 -15.26
CA ARG A 129 -38.18 15.36 -14.97
C ARG A 129 -38.94 15.98 -16.14
N GLU A 130 -38.72 15.49 -17.35
CA GLU A 130 -39.25 16.11 -18.59
C GLU A 130 -40.71 15.70 -18.90
N LEU A 131 -41.26 14.70 -18.19
CA LEU A 131 -42.64 14.24 -18.39
C LEU A 131 -43.71 14.90 -17.49
N SER A 132 -43.37 15.89 -16.66
CA SER A 132 -44.33 16.45 -15.68
C SER A 132 -44.41 17.98 -15.57
N LEU A 133 -43.79 18.76 -16.47
CA LEU A 133 -43.90 20.23 -16.41
C LEU A 133 -45.03 20.74 -17.29
N ARG A 134 -46.23 20.89 -16.70
CA ARG A 134 -47.17 21.95 -17.11
C ARG A 134 -46.82 23.22 -16.31
N PRO A 135 -46.62 24.38 -16.95
CA PRO A 135 -46.38 25.62 -16.24
C PRO A 135 -47.73 26.27 -15.91
N ASP A 136 -48.02 26.47 -14.63
CA ASP A 136 -48.79 27.64 -14.25
C ASP A 136 -48.13 28.30 -13.03
N MET A 137 -47.90 29.59 -13.18
CA MET A 137 -47.02 30.39 -12.36
C MET A 137 -47.81 31.59 -11.87
N SER A 138 -48.13 31.64 -10.57
CA SER A 138 -48.47 32.92 -9.93
C SER A 138 -48.35 32.89 -8.40
N ASN A 139 -47.41 33.73 -7.93
CA ASN A 139 -47.52 34.62 -6.77
C ASN A 139 -47.30 34.16 -5.30
N CYS A 140 -46.25 34.78 -4.72
CA CYS A 140 -46.19 35.48 -3.41
C CYS A 140 -45.64 34.67 -2.19
N PRO A 141 -45.20 35.36 -1.10
CA PRO A 141 -43.79 35.66 -0.80
C PRO A 141 -43.31 35.01 0.52
N SER A 142 -41.99 34.91 0.72
CA SER A 142 -41.44 34.46 2.01
C SER A 142 -41.78 35.44 3.15
N PRO A 143 -42.02 34.93 4.36
CA PRO A 143 -41.10 35.26 5.45
C PRO A 143 -40.74 34.06 6.35
N MET A 144 -39.60 34.24 7.01
CA MET A 144 -38.90 33.32 7.90
C MET A 144 -39.75 32.61 8.97
N GLY A 145 -39.42 31.33 9.18
CA GLY A 145 -39.45 30.66 10.48
C GLY A 145 -40.71 29.87 10.80
N CYS A 146 -40.73 28.58 10.46
CA CYS A 146 -41.42 27.50 11.19
C CYS A 146 -41.04 26.10 10.62
N PRO A 147 -41.11 25.03 11.43
CA PRO A 147 -40.62 23.70 11.08
C PRO A 147 -41.49 23.08 10.00
N THR A 148 -40.89 22.67 8.89
CA THR A 148 -41.62 22.00 7.82
C THR A 148 -41.92 20.56 8.22
N HIS A 149 -43.02 20.36 8.95
CA HIS A 149 -43.89 19.23 8.67
C HIS A 149 -44.44 19.46 7.25
N PHE A 150 -43.67 19.08 6.23
CA PHE A 150 -44.18 19.02 4.86
C PHE A 150 -45.24 17.91 4.83
N SER A 151 -46.49 18.33 4.99
CA SER A 151 -47.66 17.58 4.56
C SER A 151 -47.66 17.54 3.03
N GLY A 152 -46.72 16.78 2.46
CA GLY A 152 -46.72 16.41 1.05
C GLY A 152 -47.83 15.39 0.80
N SER A 153 -48.52 15.55 -0.32
CA SER A 153 -49.54 14.64 -0.84
C SER A 153 -49.17 13.16 -0.67
N PRO A 154 -50.12 12.27 -0.35
CA PRO A 154 -49.83 10.85 -0.14
C PRO A 154 -49.30 10.25 -1.45
N GLY A 155 -47.99 9.98 -1.52
CA GLY A 155 -47.39 9.22 -2.63
C GLY A 155 -45.98 9.60 -3.07
N ILE A 156 -45.43 10.75 -2.67
CA ILE A 156 -44.05 11.13 -3.05
C ILE A 156 -43.17 11.21 -1.80
N LYS A 157 -42.40 10.15 -1.54
CA LYS A 157 -41.33 10.16 -0.53
C LYS A 157 -40.05 10.65 -1.21
N ILE A 158 -39.63 11.88 -0.89
CA ILE A 158 -38.41 12.48 -1.42
C ILE A 158 -37.22 11.86 -0.70
N TYR A 159 -36.21 11.40 -1.44
CA TYR A 159 -34.94 10.96 -0.86
C TYR A 159 -34.22 12.17 -0.23
N ILE A 160 -33.74 11.98 0.99
CA ILE A 160 -32.97 12.97 1.73
C ILE A 160 -31.54 12.43 1.86
N ASP A 161 -30.58 13.17 1.33
CA ASP A 161 -29.18 12.79 1.43
C ASP A 161 -28.72 12.89 2.91
N PRO A 162 -28.17 11.82 3.52
CA PRO A 162 -27.69 11.88 4.90
C PRO A 162 -26.66 13.00 5.17
N PHE A 163 -25.95 13.47 4.16
CA PHE A 163 -25.01 14.59 4.27
C PHE A 163 -25.70 15.95 4.46
N THR A 164 -27.05 16.02 4.38
CA THR A 164 -27.80 17.22 4.78
C THR A 164 -27.84 17.40 6.30
N TYR A 165 -27.57 16.34 7.08
CA TYR A 165 -27.55 16.40 8.53
C TYR A 165 -26.13 16.67 9.03
N GLU A 166 -26.01 17.55 10.03
CA GLU A 166 -24.73 17.79 10.70
C GLU A 166 -24.34 16.62 11.63
N ASP A 167 -25.33 15.98 12.26
CA ASP A 167 -25.17 14.81 13.14
C ASP A 167 -25.72 13.53 12.47
N PRO A 168 -24.90 12.49 12.20
CA PRO A 168 -25.37 11.23 11.62
C PRO A 168 -26.43 10.53 12.49
N ASN A 169 -26.42 10.76 13.81
CA ASN A 169 -27.42 10.14 14.69
C ASN A 169 -28.81 10.74 14.45
N GLU A 170 -28.91 11.98 13.97
CA GLU A 170 -30.18 12.60 13.61
C GLU A 170 -30.81 11.93 12.40
N ALA A 171 -30.05 11.78 11.32
CA ALA A 171 -30.48 11.05 10.12
C ALA A 171 -30.92 9.61 10.47
N VAL A 172 -30.16 8.91 11.32
CA VAL A 172 -30.51 7.56 11.76
C VAL A 172 -31.77 7.53 12.61
N ARG A 173 -32.00 8.50 13.50
CA ARG A 173 -33.23 8.58 14.29
C ARG A 173 -34.47 8.82 13.43
N GLU A 174 -34.31 9.52 12.31
CA GLU A 174 -35.40 9.80 11.38
C GLU A 174 -35.76 8.59 10.52
N PHE A 175 -34.75 7.87 10.01
CA PHE A 175 -34.97 6.82 9.00
C PHE A 175 -34.83 5.39 9.52
N ALA A 176 -34.25 5.16 10.69
CA ALA A 176 -34.00 3.84 11.23
C ALA A 176 -34.63 3.64 12.62
N LYS A 177 -35.05 2.40 12.86
CA LYS A 177 -35.56 1.98 14.17
C LYS A 177 -34.40 1.62 15.10
N GLU A 178 -34.31 2.26 16.26
CA GLU A 178 -33.42 1.80 17.33
C GLU A 178 -33.95 0.49 17.94
N ILE A 179 -33.08 -0.51 18.01
CA ILE A 179 -33.35 -1.84 18.55
C ILE A 179 -32.65 -1.98 19.91
N ASP A 180 -33.35 -2.55 20.87
CA ASP A 180 -32.73 -2.92 22.15
C ASP A 180 -31.80 -4.13 21.93
N VAL A 181 -30.59 -4.06 22.47
CA VAL A 181 -29.57 -5.11 22.31
C VAL A 181 -30.05 -6.46 22.85
N SER A 182 -30.94 -6.49 23.84
CA SER A 182 -31.53 -7.73 24.38
C SER A 182 -32.40 -8.49 23.38
N CYS A 183 -32.87 -7.83 22.32
CA CYS A 183 -33.62 -8.46 21.23
C CYS A 183 -32.71 -9.13 20.19
N VAL A 184 -31.39 -8.95 20.28
CA VAL A 184 -30.42 -9.36 19.26
C VAL A 184 -29.53 -10.48 19.79
N LYS A 185 -29.41 -11.55 19.01
CA LYS A 185 -28.47 -12.64 19.26
C LYS A 185 -27.51 -12.77 18.09
N ILE A 186 -26.24 -12.48 18.32
CA ILE A 186 -25.17 -12.71 17.35
C ILE A 186 -24.83 -14.20 17.34
N GLU A 187 -24.70 -14.79 16.15
CA GLU A 187 -24.35 -16.21 15.98
C GLU A 187 -22.97 -16.33 15.33
N GLU A 188 -22.91 -16.62 14.03
CA GLU A 188 -21.66 -16.90 13.30
C GLU A 188 -21.22 -15.73 12.41
N VAL A 189 -19.91 -15.59 12.21
CA VAL A 189 -19.35 -14.63 11.25
C VAL A 189 -19.62 -15.14 9.84
N ILE A 190 -20.25 -14.31 9.00
CA ILE A 190 -20.56 -14.62 7.59
C ILE A 190 -19.74 -13.77 6.61
N GLY A 191 -19.05 -12.75 7.09
CA GLY A 191 -18.19 -11.93 6.25
C GLY A 191 -17.51 -10.79 6.99
N ALA A 192 -16.71 -10.03 6.25
CA ALA A 192 -16.06 -8.82 6.74
C ALA A 192 -16.40 -7.65 5.81
N GLY A 193 -16.88 -6.55 6.40
CA GLY A 193 -17.13 -5.29 5.70
C GLY A 193 -16.03 -4.26 5.99
N GLU A 194 -16.16 -3.07 5.40
CA GLU A 194 -15.24 -1.95 5.60
C GLU A 194 -15.08 -1.54 7.07
N PHE A 195 -16.16 -1.65 7.85
CA PHE A 195 -16.25 -1.12 9.20
C PHE A 195 -16.04 -2.17 10.30
N GLY A 196 -16.09 -3.46 9.96
CA GLY A 196 -16.06 -4.56 10.91
C GLY A 196 -16.64 -5.84 10.34
N GLU A 197 -16.88 -6.80 11.23
CA GLU A 197 -17.42 -8.10 10.87
C GLU A 197 -18.93 -8.04 10.62
N VAL A 198 -19.38 -8.90 9.70
CA VAL A 198 -20.78 -9.17 9.43
C VAL A 198 -21.10 -10.55 9.98
N TYR A 199 -22.12 -10.62 10.83
CA TYR A 199 -22.57 -11.85 11.46
C TYR A 199 -23.94 -12.23 10.94
N LYS A 200 -24.22 -13.52 10.86
CA LYS A 200 -25.58 -14.02 10.92
C LYS A 200 -26.02 -13.98 12.38
N GLY A 201 -27.29 -13.67 12.59
CA GLY A 201 -27.87 -13.69 13.92
C GLY A 201 -29.36 -13.79 13.91
N ARG A 202 -29.94 -13.57 15.09
CA ARG A 202 -31.39 -13.59 15.30
C ARG A 202 -31.85 -12.28 15.91
N LEU A 203 -32.97 -11.80 15.40
CA LEU A 203 -33.70 -10.67 15.95
C LEU A 203 -35.05 -11.18 16.47
N LYS A 204 -35.36 -10.90 17.73
CA LYS A 204 -36.65 -11.21 18.35
C LYS A 204 -37.35 -9.91 18.77
N PRO A 205 -38.09 -9.26 17.85
CA PRO A 205 -38.86 -8.07 18.20
C PRO A 205 -39.97 -8.42 19.19
N ALA A 206 -40.33 -7.48 20.06
CA ALA A 206 -41.43 -7.66 21.01
C ALA A 206 -42.72 -8.09 20.29
N GLY A 207 -43.28 -9.23 20.71
CA GLY A 207 -44.54 -9.75 20.17
C GLY A 207 -44.48 -10.32 18.74
N LYS A 208 -43.29 -10.49 18.15
CA LYS A 208 -43.11 -11.07 16.82
C LYS A 208 -42.30 -12.37 16.87
N ARG A 209 -42.38 -13.16 15.78
CA ARG A 209 -41.49 -14.32 15.60
C ARG A 209 -40.04 -13.89 15.50
N GLU A 210 -39.15 -14.78 15.90
CA GLU A 210 -37.71 -14.62 15.69
C GLU A 210 -37.39 -14.66 14.18
N LEU A 211 -36.50 -13.78 13.74
CA LEU A 211 -36.08 -13.62 12.34
C LEU A 211 -34.56 -13.80 12.24
N TYR A 212 -34.12 -14.46 11.17
CA TYR A 212 -32.70 -14.43 10.80
C TYR A 212 -32.35 -13.08 10.19
N VAL A 213 -31.21 -12.54 10.62
CA VAL A 213 -30.73 -11.21 10.25
C VAL A 213 -29.24 -11.25 9.94
N ALA A 214 -28.80 -10.32 9.10
CA ALA A 214 -27.38 -9.97 9.00
C ALA A 214 -27.10 -8.79 9.94
N ILE A 215 -26.05 -8.91 10.74
CA ILE A 215 -25.65 -7.95 11.76
C ILE A 215 -24.27 -7.43 11.38
N LYS A 216 -24.21 -6.21 10.86
CA LYS A 216 -22.94 -5.53 10.60
C LYS A 216 -22.54 -4.77 11.85
N THR A 217 -21.31 -4.98 12.31
CA THR A 217 -20.78 -4.31 13.51
C THR A 217 -19.76 -3.24 13.16
N LEU A 218 -19.68 -2.20 14.00
CA LEU A 218 -18.59 -1.22 13.97
C LEU A 218 -17.48 -1.64 14.94
N LYS A 219 -16.27 -1.86 14.42
CA LYS A 219 -15.10 -2.28 15.20
C LYS A 219 -14.73 -1.29 16.32
N ALA A 220 -14.15 -1.79 17.41
CA ALA A 220 -13.61 -0.93 18.46
C ALA A 220 -12.48 -0.02 17.95
N GLY A 221 -12.30 1.15 18.56
CA GLY A 221 -11.24 2.09 18.20
C GLY A 221 -11.45 2.81 16.86
N TYR A 222 -12.68 2.86 16.35
CA TYR A 222 -13.01 3.63 15.14
C TYR A 222 -12.72 5.12 15.32
N VAL A 223 -12.46 5.82 14.20
CA VAL A 223 -12.47 7.29 14.16
C VAL A 223 -13.87 7.82 13.84
N GLU A 224 -14.19 9.04 14.26
CA GLU A 224 -15.54 9.62 14.08
C GLU A 224 -16.02 9.65 12.62
N LYS A 225 -15.10 9.78 11.65
CA LYS A 225 -15.45 9.65 10.23
C LYS A 225 -16.00 8.26 9.89
N GLN A 226 -15.37 7.20 10.40
CA GLN A 226 -15.84 5.82 10.17
C GLN A 226 -17.20 5.59 10.83
N ARG A 227 -17.43 6.16 12.01
CA ARG A 227 -18.75 6.11 12.67
C ARG A 227 -19.81 6.82 11.81
N ARG A 228 -19.51 8.00 11.28
CA ARG A 228 -20.40 8.75 10.37
C ARG A 228 -20.73 7.94 9.12
N ASP A 229 -19.71 7.41 8.45
CA ASP A 229 -19.87 6.63 7.22
C ASP A 229 -20.64 5.32 7.48
N PHE A 230 -20.43 4.69 8.64
CA PHE A 230 -21.20 3.52 9.05
C PHE A 230 -22.68 3.85 9.26
N LEU A 231 -22.98 4.92 10.01
CA LEU A 231 -24.36 5.31 10.30
C LEU A 231 -25.10 5.85 9.06
N SER A 232 -24.40 6.47 8.10
CA SER A 232 -25.02 6.93 6.86
C SER A 232 -25.51 5.79 5.98
N GLU A 233 -24.87 4.62 6.03
CA GLU A 233 -25.36 3.42 5.35
C GLU A 233 -26.76 3.06 5.85
N ALA A 234 -26.98 3.04 7.16
CA ALA A 234 -28.29 2.75 7.74
C ALA A 234 -29.33 3.83 7.43
N SER A 235 -28.97 5.12 7.45
CA SER A 235 -29.92 6.21 7.17
C SER A 235 -30.35 6.25 5.70
N ILE A 236 -29.49 5.81 4.77
CA ILE A 236 -29.87 5.61 3.37
C ILE A 236 -30.84 4.44 3.27
N MET A 237 -30.48 3.29 3.82
CA MET A 237 -31.30 2.07 3.73
C MET A 237 -32.70 2.28 4.33
N GLY A 238 -32.80 2.99 5.47
CA GLY A 238 -34.06 3.25 6.17
C GLY A 238 -35.08 4.10 5.38
N GLN A 239 -34.65 4.75 4.29
CA GLN A 239 -35.56 5.50 3.43
C GLN A 239 -36.33 4.61 2.44
N PHE A 240 -35.86 3.39 2.19
CA PHE A 240 -36.41 2.48 1.18
C PHE A 240 -37.18 1.31 1.81
N ASP A 241 -38.27 0.93 1.15
CA ASP A 241 -39.04 -0.28 1.44
C ASP A 241 -39.50 -0.87 0.10
N HIS A 242 -38.76 -1.86 -0.40
CA HIS A 242 -38.98 -2.43 -1.72
C HIS A 242 -38.47 -3.89 -1.78
N PRO A 243 -39.16 -4.82 -2.45
CA PRO A 243 -38.79 -6.26 -2.47
C PRO A 243 -37.43 -6.58 -3.11
N ASN A 244 -36.83 -5.65 -3.86
CA ASN A 244 -35.51 -5.81 -4.49
C ASN A 244 -34.42 -4.92 -3.88
N ILE A 245 -34.69 -4.30 -2.72
CA ILE A 245 -33.72 -3.52 -1.95
C ILE A 245 -33.61 -4.18 -0.59
N ILE A 246 -32.37 -4.40 -0.12
CA ILE A 246 -32.13 -5.01 1.19
C ILE A 246 -32.81 -4.17 2.27
N ARG A 247 -33.72 -4.79 3.01
CA ARG A 247 -34.51 -4.15 4.05
C ARG A 247 -33.70 -3.99 5.33
N LEU A 248 -33.72 -2.76 5.86
CA LEU A 248 -33.22 -2.44 7.18
C LEU A 248 -34.24 -2.87 8.25
N GLU A 249 -33.82 -3.69 9.21
CA GLU A 249 -34.63 -4.02 10.40
C GLU A 249 -34.48 -2.96 11.49
N GLY A 250 -33.27 -2.41 11.62
CA GLY A 250 -32.97 -1.33 12.54
C GLY A 250 -31.48 -1.23 12.85
N VAL A 251 -31.18 -0.46 13.89
CA VAL A 251 -29.83 -0.16 14.35
C VAL A 251 -29.72 -0.32 15.86
N VAL A 252 -28.52 -0.55 16.35
CA VAL A 252 -28.19 -0.44 17.78
C VAL A 252 -27.10 0.60 17.92
N THR A 253 -27.45 1.78 18.44
CA THR A 253 -26.54 2.93 18.58
C THR A 253 -26.30 3.33 20.02
N LYS A 254 -27.19 2.92 20.94
CA LYS A 254 -27.12 3.26 22.37
C LYS A 254 -26.20 2.35 23.19
N SER A 255 -25.70 1.26 22.62
CA SER A 255 -24.79 0.33 23.28
C SER A 255 -23.63 -0.04 22.37
N ARG A 256 -22.65 -0.77 22.91
CA ARG A 256 -21.54 -1.33 22.13
C ARG A 256 -21.67 -2.84 22.01
N PRO A 257 -21.31 -3.43 20.85
CA PRO A 257 -20.90 -2.74 19.62
C PRO A 257 -22.06 -2.00 18.95
N VAL A 258 -21.75 -0.97 18.15
CA VAL A 258 -22.76 -0.31 17.30
C VAL A 258 -23.10 -1.26 16.15
N MET A 259 -24.37 -1.44 15.84
CA MET A 259 -24.85 -2.44 14.87
C MET A 259 -25.82 -1.86 13.86
N ILE A 260 -25.76 -2.38 12.63
CA ILE A 260 -26.79 -2.26 11.59
C ILE A 260 -27.36 -3.66 11.37
N ILE A 261 -28.67 -3.78 11.42
CA ILE A 261 -29.38 -5.04 11.36
C ILE A 261 -30.26 -5.03 10.11
N THR A 262 -30.02 -5.95 9.20
CA THR A 262 -30.76 -6.08 7.93
C THR A 262 -31.36 -7.48 7.83
N GLU A 263 -32.24 -7.67 6.86
CA GLU A 263 -32.64 -9.02 6.47
C GLU A 263 -31.42 -9.88 6.07
N PHE A 264 -31.53 -11.19 6.30
CA PHE A 264 -30.48 -12.14 5.95
C PHE A 264 -30.68 -12.68 4.53
N MET A 265 -29.63 -12.60 3.72
CA MET A 265 -29.60 -13.12 2.36
C MET A 265 -28.83 -14.44 2.32
N GLU A 266 -29.55 -15.57 2.29
CA GLU A 266 -28.95 -16.91 2.46
C GLU A 266 -27.88 -17.25 1.41
N ASN A 267 -28.03 -16.74 0.18
CA ASN A 267 -27.12 -17.00 -0.94
C ASN A 267 -25.94 -16.02 -1.04
N GLY A 268 -25.83 -15.05 -0.12
CA GLY A 268 -24.72 -14.11 -0.09
C GLY A 268 -24.63 -13.18 -1.32
N ALA A 269 -23.40 -12.85 -1.72
CA ALA A 269 -23.12 -11.95 -2.83
C ALA A 269 -23.31 -12.64 -4.19
N LEU A 270 -23.91 -11.93 -5.15
CA LEU A 270 -24.29 -12.49 -6.45
C LEU A 270 -23.08 -12.98 -7.28
N ASP A 271 -21.95 -12.29 -7.20
CA ASP A 271 -20.72 -12.64 -7.92
C ASP A 271 -20.06 -13.93 -7.41
N SER A 272 -20.31 -14.27 -6.15
CA SER A 272 -19.84 -15.51 -5.53
C SER A 272 -20.83 -16.67 -5.72
N PHE A 273 -22.08 -16.36 -6.04
CA PHE A 273 -23.15 -17.33 -6.24
C PHE A 273 -23.21 -17.88 -7.67
N LEU A 274 -22.91 -17.05 -8.67
CA LEU A 274 -22.93 -17.39 -10.10
C LEU A 274 -21.63 -18.05 -10.58
#